data_AF-A0A8X6QGP5-F1
#
_entry.id   AF-A0A8X6QGP5-F1
#
_cell.length_a   1.000
_cell.length_b   1.000
_cell.length_c   1.000
_cell.angle_alpha   90.00
_cell.angle_beta   90.00
_cell.angle_gamma   90.00
#
_symmetry.space_group_name_H-M   'P 1'
#
loop_
_entity.id
_entity.type
_entity.pdbx_description
1 polymer ?
#
loop_
_entity_poly.entity_id
_entity_poly.type
_entity_poly.pdbx_seq_one_letter_code
_entity_poly.pdbx_strand_id
1 'polypeptide(L)'
;MIKKRLHWLLGRVLELFPGKDGIIRHVKLRTEKGNVLRPIQRLYPLELKPNYEQFVSENRKGPEVVTEYPELNTDSNKTVPVTSSGREIKPVKRLDL
;
A
#
# COMPACT_ATOMS: atom_id res chain seq x y z
N MET A 1 14.16 -13.66 27.42
CA MET A 1 14.11 -12.22 27.71
C MET A 1 13.42 -11.51 26.56
N ILE A 2 12.20 -11.00 26.76
CA ILE A 2 11.39 -10.36 25.71
C ILE A 2 12.01 -9.00 25.36
N LYS A 3 12.44 -8.80 24.10
CA LYS A 3 12.93 -7.50 23.64
C LYS A 3 11.74 -6.55 23.51
N LYS A 4 11.72 -5.50 24.34
CA LYS A 4 10.74 -4.41 24.26
C LYS A 4 10.85 -3.72 22.89
N ARG A 5 9.71 -3.33 22.30
CA ARG A 5 9.61 -2.67 20.97
C ARG A 5 10.51 -1.43 20.83
N LEU A 6 10.81 -0.76 21.93
CA LEU A 6 11.75 0.38 22.00
C LEU A 6 13.16 0.08 21.46
N HIS A 7 13.57 -1.19 21.41
CA HIS A 7 14.89 -1.58 20.88
C HIS A 7 14.87 -1.96 19.40
N TRP A 8 13.72 -1.86 18.73
CA TRP A 8 13.68 -2.06 17.29
C TRP A 8 14.42 -0.92 16.61
N LEU A 9 15.24 -1.26 15.62
CA LEU A 9 15.99 -0.26 14.87
C LEU A 9 15.01 0.68 14.17
N LEU A 10 15.10 1.96 14.50
CA LEU A 10 14.36 2.98 13.79
C LEU A 10 14.99 3.18 12.41
N GLY A 11 14.13 3.42 11.42
CA GLY A 11 14.56 3.66 10.06
C GLY A 11 13.61 4.60 9.33
N ARG A 12 14.18 5.47 8.50
CA ARG A 12 13.41 6.30 7.55
C ARG A 12 13.41 5.64 6.18
N VAL A 13 12.25 5.53 5.55
CA VAL A 13 12.13 5.04 4.18
C VAL A 13 12.79 6.05 3.22
N LEU A 14 13.66 5.55 2.36
CA LEU A 14 14.33 6.31 1.31
C LEU A 14 13.79 5.98 -0.08
N GLU A 15 13.54 4.71 -0.37
CA GLU A 15 13.20 4.23 -1.71
C GLU A 15 12.29 2.98 -1.61
N LEU A 16 11.38 2.84 -2.57
CA LEU A 16 10.40 1.75 -2.66
C LEU A 16 10.72 0.88 -3.88
N PHE A 17 10.64 -0.44 -3.72
CA PHE A 17 10.85 -1.41 -4.81
C PHE A 17 9.56 -2.22 -5.04
N PRO A 18 8.74 -1.83 -6.04
CA PRO A 18 7.59 -2.61 -6.46
C PRO A 18 8.01 -3.88 -7.21
N GLY A 19 7.19 -4.92 -7.14
CA GLY A 19 7.32 -6.08 -8.02
C GLY A 19 6.61 -5.86 -9.36
N LYS A 20 6.53 -6.94 -10.15
CA LYS A 20 5.94 -6.90 -11.51
C LYS A 20 4.45 -6.51 -11.52
N ASP A 21 3.73 -6.80 -10.45
CA ASP A 21 2.32 -6.44 -10.22
C ASP A 21 2.14 -5.04 -9.60
N GLY A 22 3.22 -4.26 -9.45
CA GLY A 22 3.19 -2.93 -8.83
C GLY A 22 3.18 -2.94 -7.30
N ILE A 23 3.07 -4.11 -6.65
CA ILE A 23 3.01 -4.20 -5.19
C ILE A 23 4.41 -4.02 -4.59
N ILE A 24 4.54 -3.09 -3.64
CA ILE A 24 5.78 -2.83 -2.90
C ILE A 24 6.15 -4.05 -2.07
N ARG A 25 7.31 -4.65 -2.37
CA ARG A 25 7.82 -5.81 -1.62
C ARG A 25 9.02 -5.46 -0.76
N HIS A 26 9.91 -4.60 -1.25
CA HIS A 26 11.11 -4.17 -0.54
C HIS A 26 11.16 -2.66 -0.42
N VAL A 27 11.85 -2.20 0.63
CA VAL A 27 12.17 -0.79 0.81
C VAL A 27 13.61 -0.62 1.27
N LYS A 28 14.22 0.49 0.83
CA LYS A 28 15.50 0.96 1.35
C LYS A 28 15.23 1.84 2.55
N LEU A 29 15.81 1.49 3.69
CA LEU A 29 15.73 2.24 4.93
C LEU A 29 17.08 2.87 5.26
N ARG A 30 17.06 4.10 5.75
CA ARG A 30 18.18 4.69 6.47
C ARG A 30 18.01 4.44 7.96
N THR A 31 18.88 3.62 8.52
CA THR A 31 19.01 3.40 9.97
C THR A 31 20.24 4.14 10.49
N GLU A 32 20.43 4.18 11.81
CA GLU A 32 21.62 4.75 12.44
C GLU A 32 22.92 4.14 11.90
N LYS A 33 22.91 2.83 11.65
CA LYS A 33 24.07 2.07 11.16
C LYS A 33 24.27 2.15 9.65
N GLY A 34 23.46 2.97 8.97
CA GLY A 34 23.47 3.13 7.52
C GLY A 34 22.25 2.54 6.83
N ASN A 35 22.40 2.28 5.54
CA ASN A 35 21.29 1.89 4.69
C ASN A 35 21.09 0.38 4.68
N VAL A 36 19.84 -0.06 4.83
CA VAL A 36 19.47 -1.48 4.80
C VAL A 36 18.27 -1.70 3.88
N LEU A 37 18.27 -2.83 3.18
CA LEU A 37 17.11 -3.29 2.41
C LEU A 37 16.28 -4.25 3.27
N ARG A 38 14.97 -4.01 3.36
CA ARG A 38 14.05 -4.87 4.11
C ARG A 38 12.75 -5.11 3.34
N PRO A 39 12.17 -6.31 3.44
CA PRO A 39 10.80 -6.54 3.00
C PRO A 39 9.81 -5.69 3.80
N ILE A 40 8.75 -5.20 3.15
CA ILE A 40 7.76 -4.34 3.81
C ILE A 40 7.05 -5.03 4.97
N GLN A 41 6.83 -6.34 4.87
CA GLN A 41 6.21 -7.18 5.91
C GLN A 41 7.03 -7.23 7.22
N ARG A 42 8.32 -6.86 7.17
CA ARG A 42 9.20 -6.82 8.36
C ARG A 42 9.28 -5.43 8.98
N LEU A 43 8.51 -4.47 8.47
CA LEU A 43 8.47 -3.11 8.98
C LEU A 43 7.21 -2.88 9.79
N TYR A 44 7.37 -2.05 10.81
CA TYR A 44 6.27 -1.57 11.62
C TYR A 44 6.29 -0.05 11.62
N PRO A 45 5.12 0.59 11.44
CA PRO A 45 5.00 2.05 11.55
C PRO A 45 5.44 2.55 12.92
N LEU A 46 6.05 3.73 12.97
CA LEU A 46 6.35 4.39 14.23
C LEU A 46 5.08 5.03 14.78
N GLU A 47 4.74 4.72 16.03
CA GLU A 47 3.57 5.24 16.76
C GLU A 47 3.76 6.72 17.14
N LEU A 48 3.82 7.61 16.16
CA LEU A 48 3.88 9.06 16.37
C LEU A 48 2.47 9.64 16.33
N LYS A 49 2.20 10.63 17.20
CA LYS A 49 1.09 11.55 17.00
C LYS A 49 1.55 12.60 15.99
N PRO A 50 1.04 12.58 14.75
CA PRO A 50 1.38 13.60 13.77
C PRO A 50 0.95 14.96 14.32
N ASN A 51 1.91 15.88 14.49
CA ASN A 51 1.59 17.28 14.72
C ASN A 51 1.22 17.91 13.38
N TYR A 52 0.05 17.52 12.84
CA TYR A 52 -0.42 17.95 11.52
C TYR A 52 -0.46 19.48 11.39
N GLU A 53 -0.72 20.19 12.49
CA GLU A 53 -0.83 21.65 12.50
C GLU A 53 0.46 22.36 12.09
N GLN A 54 1.63 21.79 12.41
CA GLN A 54 2.93 22.40 12.09
C GLN A 54 3.35 22.16 10.63
N PHE A 55 2.93 21.05 10.01
CA PHE A 55 3.25 20.75 8.61
C PHE A 55 2.42 21.58 7.61
N VAL A 56 1.22 22.02 8.02
CA VAL A 56 0.30 22.82 7.18
C VAL A 56 0.70 24.30 7.15
N SER A 57 1.32 24.83 8.22
CA SER A 57 1.76 26.24 8.24
C SER A 57 2.96 26.52 7.33
N GLU A 58 3.81 25.53 7.07
CA GLU A 58 5.05 25.70 6.29
C GLU A 58 4.88 25.41 4.79
N ASN A 59 3.81 24.73 4.37
CA ASN A 59 3.63 24.24 3.00
C ASN A 59 2.42 24.84 2.23
N ARG A 60 1.98 26.07 2.53
CA ARG A 60 0.83 26.74 1.86
C ARG A 60 1.04 27.09 0.37
N LYS A 61 1.86 26.35 -0.38
CA LYS A 61 1.97 26.41 -1.86
C LYS A 61 2.08 25.02 -2.51
N GLY A 62 1.43 24.00 -1.96
CA GLY A 62 1.25 22.68 -2.61
C GLY A 62 -0.22 22.44 -2.96
N PRO A 63 -0.54 21.74 -4.07
CA PRO A 63 -1.92 21.42 -4.42
C PRO A 63 -2.52 20.44 -3.40
N GLU A 64 -3.84 20.55 -3.17
CA GLU A 64 -4.62 19.76 -2.20
C GLU A 64 -4.33 18.25 -2.32
N VAL A 65 -3.91 17.65 -1.20
CA VAL A 65 -3.76 16.20 -1.07
C VAL A 65 -5.14 15.62 -0.79
N VAL A 66 -5.79 15.09 -1.83
CA VAL A 66 -6.94 14.20 -1.69
C VAL A 66 -6.46 12.91 -1.01
N THR A 67 -6.93 12.64 0.21
CA THR A 67 -6.70 11.38 0.92
C THR A 67 -7.59 10.29 0.33
N GLU A 68 -7.23 9.76 -0.83
CA GLU A 68 -7.76 8.48 -1.32
C GLU A 68 -6.70 7.40 -1.11
N TYR A 69 -6.95 6.50 -0.16
CA TYR A 69 -6.28 5.21 -0.15
C TYR A 69 -6.89 4.37 -1.27
N PRO A 70 -6.14 3.87 -2.27
CA PRO A 70 -6.72 2.98 -3.26
C PRO A 70 -7.09 1.66 -2.58
N GLU A 71 -8.38 1.29 -2.65
CA GLU A 71 -8.84 -0.04 -2.25
C GLU A 71 -8.09 -1.11 -3.06
N LEU A 72 -7.66 -2.17 -2.38
CA LEU A 72 -7.04 -3.35 -2.97
C LEU A 72 -8.05 -4.06 -3.89
N ASN A 73 -7.96 -3.84 -5.19
CA ASN A 73 -8.67 -4.66 -6.17
C ASN A 73 -8.11 -6.10 -6.14
N THR A 74 -8.83 -6.97 -5.45
CA THR A 74 -8.67 -8.42 -5.57
C THR A 74 -9.43 -8.85 -6.81
N ASP A 75 -8.75 -8.94 -7.96
CA ASP A 75 -9.36 -9.54 -9.14
C ASP A 75 -9.35 -11.07 -8.98
N SER A 76 -10.41 -11.58 -8.34
CA SER A 76 -10.69 -13.00 -8.26
C SER A 76 -12.07 -13.29 -8.86
N ASN A 77 -12.02 -13.96 -10.01
CA ASN A 77 -13.03 -14.86 -10.55
C ASN A 77 -14.18 -14.22 -11.34
N LYS A 78 -14.25 -14.63 -12.61
CA LYS A 78 -15.37 -14.47 -13.54
C LYS A 78 -16.70 -14.63 -12.81
N THR A 79 -17.42 -13.54 -12.65
CA THR A 79 -18.85 -13.56 -12.32
C THR A 79 -19.60 -13.87 -13.60
N VAL A 80 -20.40 -14.94 -13.59
CA VAL A 80 -21.49 -15.06 -14.58
C VAL A 80 -22.37 -13.82 -14.43
N PRO A 81 -22.70 -13.10 -15.50
CA PRO A 81 -23.58 -11.94 -15.38
C PRO A 81 -24.96 -12.41 -14.90
N VAL A 82 -25.49 -11.75 -13.88
CA VAL A 82 -26.79 -12.06 -13.27
C VAL A 82 -27.69 -10.84 -13.40
N THR A 83 -28.97 -11.02 -13.74
CA THR A 83 -29.94 -9.93 -13.74
C THR A 83 -30.19 -9.42 -12.31
N SER A 84 -30.72 -8.20 -12.15
CA SER A 84 -31.10 -7.65 -10.83
C SER A 84 -32.10 -8.53 -10.06
N SER A 85 -32.82 -9.41 -10.74
CA SER A 85 -33.71 -10.43 -10.17
C SER A 85 -33.03 -11.76 -9.81
N GLY A 86 -31.71 -11.87 -9.97
CA GLY A 86 -30.93 -13.05 -9.58
C GLY A 86 -30.82 -14.17 -10.62
N ARG A 87 -31.23 -13.96 -11.89
CA ARG A 87 -31.10 -15.00 -12.93
C ARG A 87 -29.75 -14.93 -13.63
N GLU A 88 -29.02 -16.04 -13.63
CA GLU A 88 -27.73 -16.16 -14.32
C GLU A 88 -27.91 -16.18 -15.85
N ILE A 89 -27.10 -15.38 -16.54
CA ILE A 89 -27.09 -15.25 -18.00
C ILE A 89 -25.84 -15.98 -18.54
N LYS A 90 -26.03 -17.00 -19.39
CA LYS A 90 -24.89 -17.70 -20.02
C LYS A 90 -24.40 -16.92 -21.24
N PRO A 91 -23.10 -16.55 -21.31
CA PRO A 91 -22.58 -15.87 -22.49
C PRO A 91 -22.52 -16.81 -23.70
N VAL A 92 -23.01 -16.35 -24.84
CA VAL A 92 -22.97 -17.10 -26.11
C VAL A 92 -21.56 -17.05 -26.67
N LYS A 93 -21.04 -18.21 -27.13
CA LYS A 93 -19.73 -18.28 -27.78
C LYS A 93 -19.85 -17.81 -29.22
N ARG A 94 -18.93 -16.93 -29.63
CA ARG A 94 -18.73 -16.58 -31.04
C ARG A 94 -18.15 -17.82 -31.75
N LEU A 95 -18.75 -18.23 -32.87
CA LEU A 95 -18.10 -19.15 -33.79
C LEU A 95 -17.25 -18.33 -34.76
N ASP A 96 -15.99 -18.73 -34.86
CA ASP A 96 -14.98 -18.17 -35.75
C ASP A 96 -15.16 -18.73 -37.18
N LEU A 97 -14.75 -17.98 -38.21
CA LEU A 97 -14.67 -18.46 -39.60
C LEU A 97 -13.21 -18.66 -40.02
#